data_AF-A0AAE1FR07-F1
#
_entry.id   AF-A0AAE1FR07-F1
#
_cell.length_a   1.000
_cell.length_b   1.000
_cell.length_c   1.000
_cell.angle_alpha   90.00
_cell.angle_beta   90.00
_cell.angle_gamma   90.00
#
_symmetry.space_group_name_H-M   'P 1'
#
loop_
_entity.id
_entity.type
_entity.pdbx_description
1 polymer ?
#
loop_
_entity_poly.entity_id
_entity_poly.type
_entity_poly.pdbx_seq_one_letter_code
_entity_poly.pdbx_strand_id
1 'polypeptide(L)'
;MTGRGAIRKSERGRNKNSGDSRPTREKQTQNVNKPEDVSHVAEVEEATDICKCEVCHVALDEDDNAICCQTCELWFHAACENLPELVYNYITENGEQIAWNCQYCGRGSAKLHNKIMKMEKQNEKILAKQVELGDQMEKVVEVLAEGQNRIKDIETKSKEEIQEIRSDINGLKDCIGTEVKTQINIFVQNDIREMVKEELAQIKSGIQAEFTTKLGPEHNKTDNGRTRDDNVVQLRQNLMELKAIEEKKLNLVMFNVPEGDTEEPDKDAIKNMIREEFKVIVNITETVRLGNNTNTLNRKPRPTLVKFDSLAEIKQVLAMATKLRHSSNDIYNQVYIRPDLTKAQQEH
;
A
#
# COMPACT_ATOMS: atom_id res chain seq x y z
N MET A 1 -21.05 -33.27 -60.36
CA MET A 1 -22.46 -33.45 -59.95
C MET A 1 -22.48 -33.91 -58.51
N THR A 2 -23.21 -33.18 -57.66
CA THR A 2 -23.72 -33.53 -56.30
C THR A 2 -22.69 -34.03 -55.26
N GLY A 3 -22.41 -33.38 -54.14
CA GLY A 3 -23.24 -32.53 -53.28
C GLY A 3 -23.42 -33.20 -51.91
N ARG A 4 -23.51 -32.37 -50.84
CA ARG A 4 -23.69 -32.66 -49.38
C ARG A 4 -22.36 -32.64 -48.62
N GLY A 5 -22.03 -31.67 -47.76
CA GLY A 5 -22.87 -30.74 -47.00
C GLY A 5 -22.97 -31.23 -45.54
N ALA A 6 -22.02 -30.84 -44.70
CA ALA A 6 -22.07 -31.07 -43.25
C ALA A 6 -21.83 -29.76 -42.50
N ILE A 7 -22.95 -29.21 -42.04
CA ILE A 7 -23.09 -28.07 -41.14
C ILE A 7 -22.63 -28.51 -39.76
N ARG A 8 -21.59 -27.89 -39.18
CA ARG A 8 -21.31 -27.98 -37.74
C ARG A 8 -21.67 -26.68 -37.04
N LYS A 9 -22.50 -26.86 -36.03
CA LYS A 9 -23.22 -25.85 -35.25
C LYS A 9 -22.26 -25.05 -34.37
N SER A 10 -22.55 -23.76 -34.28
CA SER A 10 -22.00 -22.80 -33.33
C SER A 10 -22.44 -23.14 -31.90
N GLU A 11 -21.50 -23.41 -31.01
CA GLU A 11 -21.74 -23.41 -29.56
C GLU A 11 -21.41 -22.04 -28.99
N ARG A 12 -22.45 -21.23 -28.77
CA ARG A 12 -22.40 -20.02 -27.94
C ARG A 12 -22.45 -20.45 -26.47
N GLY A 13 -21.29 -20.54 -25.83
CA GLY A 13 -21.18 -20.68 -24.38
C GLY A 13 -21.63 -19.40 -23.68
N ARG A 14 -22.86 -19.39 -23.16
CA ARG A 14 -23.33 -18.42 -22.15
C ARG A 14 -22.65 -18.74 -20.82
N ASN A 15 -21.63 -17.99 -20.46
CA ASN A 15 -21.02 -18.04 -19.13
C ASN A 15 -21.89 -17.21 -18.16
N LYS A 16 -22.78 -17.87 -17.41
CA LYS A 16 -23.52 -17.27 -16.30
C LYS A 16 -22.71 -17.48 -15.03
N ASN A 17 -21.92 -16.47 -14.65
CA ASN A 17 -21.21 -16.47 -13.39
C ASN A 17 -22.08 -15.75 -12.35
N SER A 18 -22.93 -16.52 -11.66
CA SER A 18 -23.65 -16.10 -10.46
C SER A 18 -22.92 -16.71 -9.25
N GLY A 19 -22.09 -15.90 -8.60
CA GLY A 19 -21.33 -16.27 -7.40
C GLY A 19 -21.42 -15.14 -6.39
N ASP A 20 -22.65 -14.86 -5.95
CA ASP A 20 -22.96 -14.05 -4.78
C ASP A 20 -22.74 -14.94 -3.55
N SER A 21 -21.70 -14.65 -2.77
CA SER A 21 -21.44 -15.32 -1.49
C SER A 21 -20.74 -14.32 -0.58
N ARG A 22 -21.55 -13.46 0.02
CA ARG A 22 -21.20 -12.69 1.22
C ARG A 22 -20.78 -13.64 2.35
N PRO A 23 -19.63 -13.45 2.99
CA PRO A 23 -19.39 -14.02 4.31
C PRO A 23 -20.13 -13.19 5.36
N THR A 24 -21.10 -13.81 6.02
CA THR A 24 -21.76 -13.28 7.21
C THR A 24 -20.75 -13.19 8.35
N ARG A 25 -20.57 -11.96 8.83
CA ARG A 25 -19.77 -11.51 9.97
C ARG A 25 -20.22 -12.22 11.26
N GLU A 26 -19.43 -13.18 11.70
CA GLU A 26 -19.56 -13.85 13.00
C GLU A 26 -19.14 -12.88 14.10
N LYS A 27 -20.10 -12.45 14.92
CA LYS A 27 -19.84 -11.61 16.10
C LYS A 27 -19.31 -12.51 17.21
N GLN A 28 -17.99 -12.47 17.44
CA GLN A 28 -17.40 -12.95 18.68
C GLN A 28 -17.78 -11.99 19.82
N THR A 29 -18.83 -12.33 20.56
CA THR A 29 -19.08 -11.79 21.89
C THR A 29 -18.16 -12.52 22.87
N GLN A 30 -17.10 -11.85 23.31
CA GLN A 30 -16.32 -12.28 24.46
C GLN A 30 -17.17 -12.11 25.71
N ASN A 31 -17.78 -13.20 26.17
CA ASN A 31 -18.49 -13.28 27.43
C ASN A 31 -17.47 -13.59 28.53
N VAL A 32 -17.23 -12.61 29.40
CA VAL A 32 -16.30 -12.72 30.53
C VAL A 32 -16.98 -13.56 31.61
N ASN A 33 -16.56 -14.82 31.74
CA ASN A 33 -17.03 -15.70 32.81
C ASN A 33 -16.52 -15.20 34.17
N LYS A 34 -17.46 -14.78 34.99
CA LYS A 34 -17.32 -14.54 36.42
C LYS A 34 -17.40 -15.89 37.14
N PRO A 35 -16.42 -16.28 37.97
CA PRO A 35 -16.50 -17.52 38.74
C PRO A 35 -17.49 -17.32 39.88
N GLU A 36 -18.65 -17.97 39.78
CA GLU A 36 -19.56 -18.13 40.91
C GLU A 36 -19.27 -19.47 41.59
N ASP A 37 -18.86 -19.34 42.84
CA ASP A 37 -18.60 -20.36 43.82
C ASP A 37 -19.94 -21.00 44.23
N VAL A 38 -20.17 -22.25 43.82
CA VAL A 38 -21.36 -23.02 44.21
C VAL A 38 -20.91 -24.37 44.76
N SER A 39 -20.57 -24.38 46.05
CA SER A 39 -20.45 -25.58 46.85
C SER A 39 -21.85 -26.13 47.20
N HIS A 40 -22.42 -26.92 46.31
CA HIS A 40 -23.53 -27.82 46.65
C HIS A 40 -23.17 -29.24 46.24
N VAL A 41 -22.80 -30.01 47.27
CA VAL A 41 -22.61 -31.47 47.22
C VAL A 41 -24.00 -32.08 47.14
N ALA A 42 -24.51 -32.25 45.92
CA ALA A 42 -25.65 -33.12 45.66
C ALA A 42 -25.15 -34.56 45.68
N GLU A 43 -25.82 -35.41 46.45
CA GLU A 43 -25.67 -36.87 46.36
C GLU A 43 -25.90 -37.27 44.91
N VAL A 44 -24.85 -37.79 44.29
CA VAL A 44 -24.88 -38.36 42.94
C VAL A 44 -25.64 -39.68 43.07
N GLU A 45 -26.94 -39.66 42.78
CA GLU A 45 -27.63 -40.88 42.39
C GLU A 45 -26.86 -41.44 41.18
N GLU A 46 -26.17 -42.57 41.37
CA GLU A 46 -25.53 -43.31 40.30
C GLU A 46 -26.61 -43.66 39.28
N ALA A 47 -26.73 -42.83 38.24
CA ALA A 47 -27.51 -43.13 37.07
C ALA A 47 -26.92 -44.40 36.47
N THR A 48 -27.55 -45.53 36.78
CA THR A 48 -27.28 -46.79 36.09
C THR A 48 -27.63 -46.54 34.64
N ASP A 49 -26.60 -46.42 33.80
CA ASP A 49 -26.75 -46.13 32.39
C ASP A 49 -27.29 -47.39 31.70
N ILE A 50 -28.62 -47.52 31.71
CA ILE A 50 -29.31 -48.65 31.11
C ILE A 50 -29.09 -48.58 29.61
N CYS A 51 -28.24 -49.46 29.09
CA CYS A 51 -28.00 -49.61 27.67
C CYS A 51 -29.29 -50.09 26.99
N LYS A 52 -29.73 -49.39 25.94
CA LYS A 52 -30.92 -49.75 25.14
C LYS A 52 -30.48 -50.06 23.72
N CYS A 53 -31.16 -51.01 23.08
CA CYS A 53 -30.93 -51.30 21.68
C CYS A 53 -31.42 -50.14 20.80
N GLU A 54 -30.58 -49.62 19.91
CA GLU A 54 -30.95 -48.46 19.08
C GLU A 54 -32.00 -48.78 17.99
N VAL A 55 -32.23 -50.05 17.67
CA VAL A 55 -33.19 -50.46 16.62
C VAL A 55 -34.59 -50.70 17.17
N CYS A 56 -34.71 -51.42 18.30
CA CYS A 56 -36.01 -51.72 18.90
C CYS A 56 -36.32 -50.88 20.15
N HIS A 57 -35.35 -50.11 20.65
CA HIS A 57 -35.43 -49.27 21.86
C HIS A 57 -35.78 -50.01 23.16
N VAL A 58 -35.66 -51.33 23.18
CA VAL A 58 -35.81 -52.17 24.38
C VAL A 58 -34.50 -52.13 25.18
N ALA A 59 -34.60 -52.11 26.51
CA ALA A 59 -33.45 -52.21 27.41
C ALA A 59 -32.75 -53.56 27.23
N LEU A 60 -31.42 -53.56 27.32
CA LEU A 60 -30.60 -54.74 27.18
C LEU A 60 -30.32 -55.34 28.55
N ASP A 61 -30.63 -56.62 28.72
CA ASP A 61 -30.30 -57.38 29.91
C ASP A 61 -28.95 -58.11 29.73
N GLU A 62 -28.34 -58.58 30.83
CA GLU A 62 -27.05 -59.30 30.79
C GLU A 62 -27.12 -60.62 29.99
N ASP A 63 -28.32 -61.19 29.86
CA ASP A 63 -28.58 -62.42 29.10
C ASP A 63 -28.87 -62.16 27.60
N ASP A 64 -29.02 -60.90 27.18
CA ASP A 64 -29.27 -60.56 25.78
C ASP A 64 -27.99 -60.68 24.95
N ASN A 65 -28.10 -61.28 23.76
CA ASN A 65 -27.04 -61.25 22.76
C ASN A 65 -26.93 -59.83 22.17
N ALA A 66 -26.21 -58.96 22.87
CA ALA A 66 -26.01 -57.56 22.52
C ALA A 66 -24.58 -57.31 22.06
N ILE A 67 -24.42 -56.49 21.02
CA ILE A 67 -23.11 -56.09 20.49
C ILE A 67 -23.03 -54.56 20.39
N CYS A 68 -21.90 -54.01 20.82
CA CYS A 68 -21.62 -52.57 20.74
C CYS A 68 -20.96 -52.23 19.39
N CYS A 69 -21.49 -51.22 18.71
CA CYS A 69 -20.89 -50.71 17.48
C CYS A 69 -19.63 -49.90 17.80
N GLN A 70 -18.47 -50.26 17.25
CA GLN A 70 -17.21 -49.57 17.54
C GLN A 70 -17.17 -48.11 17.06
N THR A 71 -18.01 -47.74 16.08
CA THR A 71 -18.02 -46.36 15.55
C THR A 71 -18.92 -45.42 16.34
N CYS A 72 -20.13 -45.86 16.73
CA CYS A 72 -21.11 -44.99 17.39
C CYS A 72 -21.28 -45.30 18.88
N GLU A 73 -20.63 -46.35 19.38
CA GLU A 73 -20.67 -46.78 20.78
C GLU A 73 -22.09 -47.09 21.30
N LEU A 74 -23.03 -47.33 20.36
CA LEU A 74 -24.40 -47.73 20.67
C LEU A 74 -24.49 -49.25 20.66
N TRP A 75 -25.39 -49.77 21.50
CA TRP A 75 -25.64 -51.20 21.62
C TRP A 75 -26.81 -51.66 20.75
N PHE A 76 -26.69 -52.88 20.23
CA PHE A 76 -27.67 -53.49 19.34
C PHE A 76 -27.89 -54.95 19.73
N HIS A 77 -29.14 -55.41 19.74
CA HIS A 77 -29.39 -56.85 19.75
C HIS A 77 -28.84 -57.46 18.45
N ALA A 78 -28.15 -58.59 18.55
CA ALA A 78 -27.65 -59.35 17.39
C ALA A 78 -28.79 -59.64 16.39
N ALA A 79 -29.97 -60.01 16.89
CA ALA A 79 -31.15 -60.24 16.06
C ALA A 79 -31.64 -58.97 15.33
N CYS A 80 -31.61 -57.80 15.98
CA CYS A 80 -32.06 -56.53 15.36
C CYS A 80 -31.17 -56.10 14.19
N GLU A 81 -29.88 -56.46 14.21
CA GLU A 81 -28.94 -56.19 13.12
C GLU A 81 -28.81 -57.35 12.12
N ASN A 82 -29.66 -58.38 12.26
CA ASN A 82 -29.62 -59.64 11.48
C ASN A 82 -28.26 -60.36 11.55
N LEU A 83 -27.62 -60.36 12.72
CA LEU A 83 -26.35 -61.03 12.96
C LEU A 83 -26.60 -62.50 13.34
N PRO A 84 -26.18 -63.49 12.52
CA PRO A 84 -26.33 -64.89 12.88
C PRO A 84 -25.55 -65.23 14.14
N GLU A 85 -26.08 -66.12 14.99
CA GLU A 85 -25.49 -66.50 16.27
C GLU A 85 -24.04 -66.98 16.16
N LEU A 86 -23.71 -67.76 15.12
CA LEU A 86 -22.33 -68.18 14.82
C LEU A 86 -21.38 -66.99 14.61
N VAL A 87 -21.85 -65.94 13.95
CA VAL A 87 -21.06 -64.73 13.69
C VAL A 87 -20.93 -63.88 14.94
N TYR A 88 -22.01 -63.75 15.72
CA TYR A 88 -21.98 -63.08 17.02
C TYR A 88 -20.96 -63.74 17.96
N ASN A 89 -21.04 -65.06 18.15
CA ASN A 89 -20.10 -65.80 18.99
C ASN A 89 -18.66 -65.63 18.51
N TYR A 90 -18.43 -65.70 17.20
CA TYR A 90 -17.11 -65.46 16.63
C TYR A 90 -16.57 -64.05 16.92
N ILE A 91 -17.40 -63.01 16.79
CA ILE A 91 -16.98 -61.63 17.10
C ILE A 91 -16.70 -61.48 18.60
N THR A 92 -17.56 -62.01 19.46
CA THR A 92 -17.40 -61.90 20.92
C THR A 92 -16.18 -62.68 21.42
N GLU A 93 -15.91 -63.88 20.89
CA GLU A 93 -14.72 -64.68 21.20
C GLU A 93 -13.41 -64.04 20.70
N ASN A 94 -13.48 -63.25 19.62
CA ASN A 94 -12.33 -62.61 18.98
C ASN A 94 -12.38 -61.07 19.09
N GLY A 95 -13.05 -60.53 20.11
CA GLY A 95 -13.49 -59.12 20.16
C GLY A 95 -12.40 -58.07 20.02
N GLU A 96 -11.14 -58.39 20.35
CA GLU A 96 -10.01 -57.48 20.15
C GLU A 96 -9.50 -57.43 18.70
N GLN A 97 -9.74 -58.49 17.91
CA GLN A 97 -9.23 -58.63 16.55
C GLN A 97 -10.25 -58.22 15.48
N ILE A 98 -11.54 -58.16 15.83
CA ILE A 98 -12.63 -57.95 14.88
C ILE A 98 -13.43 -56.72 15.25
N ALA A 99 -13.29 -55.68 14.43
CA ALA A 99 -14.09 -54.46 14.50
C ALA A 99 -15.49 -54.71 13.90
N TRP A 100 -16.52 -54.76 14.75
CA TRP A 100 -17.91 -54.77 14.29
C TRP A 100 -18.50 -53.36 14.26
N ASN A 101 -19.24 -53.05 13.20
CA ASN A 101 -19.95 -51.80 13.02
C ASN A 101 -21.39 -52.10 12.63
N CYS A 102 -22.36 -51.38 13.20
CA CYS A 102 -23.77 -51.50 12.82
C CYS A 102 -23.96 -51.15 11.33
N GLN A 103 -25.08 -51.59 10.74
CA GLN A 103 -25.34 -51.40 9.31
C GLN A 103 -25.26 -49.92 8.86
N TYR A 104 -25.60 -48.99 9.74
CA TYR A 104 -25.51 -47.55 9.47
C TYR A 104 -24.05 -47.09 9.43
N CYS A 105 -23.28 -47.43 10.46
CA CYS A 105 -21.87 -47.07 10.57
C CYS A 105 -21.02 -47.78 9.50
N GLY A 106 -21.29 -49.03 9.16
CA GLY A 106 -20.60 -49.76 8.09
C GLY A 106 -20.76 -49.10 6.71
N ARG A 107 -21.95 -48.56 6.40
CA ARG A 107 -22.16 -47.79 5.16
C ARG A 107 -21.49 -46.41 5.21
N GLY A 108 -21.50 -45.78 6.37
CA GLY A 108 -20.86 -44.48 6.60
C GLY A 108 -19.34 -44.56 6.49
N SER A 109 -18.73 -45.55 7.15
CA SER A 109 -17.28 -45.74 7.22
C SER A 109 -16.68 -46.07 5.86
N ALA A 110 -17.32 -46.92 5.05
CA ALA A 110 -16.86 -47.19 3.68
C ALA A 110 -16.88 -45.94 2.80
N LYS A 111 -17.93 -45.09 2.90
CA LYS A 111 -17.98 -43.82 2.17
C LYS A 111 -16.93 -42.83 2.66
N LEU A 112 -16.73 -42.74 3.98
CA LEU A 112 -15.72 -41.88 4.59
C LEU A 112 -14.32 -42.31 4.19
N HIS A 113 -14.00 -43.60 4.26
CA HIS A 113 -12.72 -44.16 3.86
C HIS A 113 -12.38 -43.85 2.40
N ASN A 114 -13.35 -44.01 1.48
CA ASN A 114 -13.17 -43.63 0.08
C ASN A 114 -12.88 -42.12 -0.09
N LYS A 115 -13.50 -41.26 0.73
CA LYS A 115 -13.20 -39.82 0.73
C LYS A 115 -11.82 -39.54 1.28
N ILE A 116 -11.41 -40.21 2.36
CA ILE A 116 -10.06 -40.10 2.94
C ILE A 116 -9.01 -40.48 1.90
N MET A 117 -9.14 -41.65 1.25
CA MET A 117 -8.26 -42.10 0.16
C MET A 117 -8.18 -41.09 -0.99
N LYS A 118 -9.32 -40.47 -1.35
CA LYS A 118 -9.36 -39.42 -2.37
C LYS A 118 -8.63 -38.15 -1.92
N MET A 119 -8.79 -37.75 -0.66
CA MET A 119 -8.09 -36.59 -0.08
C MET A 119 -6.59 -36.85 0.03
N GLU A 120 -6.15 -38.03 0.45
CA GLU A 120 -4.73 -38.41 0.50
C GLU A 120 -4.09 -38.31 -0.87
N LYS A 121 -4.72 -38.86 -1.90
CA LYS A 121 -4.27 -38.73 -3.29
C LYS A 121 -4.25 -37.28 -3.78
N GLN A 122 -5.16 -36.42 -3.30
CA GLN A 122 -5.14 -34.99 -3.62
C GLN A 122 -3.99 -34.28 -2.89
N ASN A 123 -3.73 -34.63 -1.64
CA ASN A 123 -2.62 -34.09 -0.85
C ASN A 123 -1.27 -34.46 -1.47
N GLU A 124 -1.08 -35.71 -1.91
CA GLU A 124 0.12 -36.12 -2.66
C GLU A 124 0.35 -35.26 -3.90
N LYS A 125 -0.71 -34.99 -4.68
CA LYS A 125 -0.64 -34.11 -5.85
C LYS A 125 -0.30 -32.66 -5.49
N ILE A 126 -0.82 -32.15 -4.37
CA ILE A 126 -0.51 -30.80 -3.90
C ILE A 126 0.96 -30.73 -3.47
N LEU A 127 1.44 -31.71 -2.70
CA LEU A 127 2.84 -31.78 -2.28
C LEU A 127 3.79 -31.86 -3.49
N ALA A 128 3.47 -32.69 -4.49
CA ALA A 128 4.25 -32.75 -5.72
C ALA A 128 4.33 -31.39 -6.46
N LYS A 129 3.21 -30.67 -6.53
CA LYS A 129 3.17 -29.31 -7.11
C LYS A 129 3.93 -28.29 -6.28
N GLN A 130 3.94 -28.42 -4.95
CA GLN A 130 4.72 -27.53 -4.08
C GLN A 130 6.22 -27.70 -4.32
N VAL A 131 6.69 -28.93 -4.52
CA VAL A 131 8.08 -29.20 -4.91
C VAL A 131 8.39 -28.58 -6.27
N GLU A 132 7.56 -28.83 -7.29
CA GLU A 132 7.75 -28.26 -8.63
C GLU A 132 7.78 -26.71 -8.62
N LEU A 133 6.89 -26.08 -7.84
CA LEU A 133 6.85 -24.63 -7.68
C LEU A 133 8.10 -24.11 -6.96
N GLY A 134 8.62 -24.87 -5.99
CA GLY A 134 9.88 -24.59 -5.31
C GLY A 134 11.06 -24.52 -6.29
N ASP A 135 11.19 -25.52 -7.16
CA ASP A 135 12.24 -25.57 -8.19
C ASP A 135 12.12 -24.40 -9.19
N GLN A 136 10.89 -24.00 -9.52
CA GLN A 136 10.65 -22.84 -10.38
C GLN A 136 11.03 -21.54 -9.67
N MET A 137 10.72 -21.39 -8.39
CA MET A 137 11.13 -20.23 -7.59
C MET A 137 12.64 -20.12 -7.48
N GLU A 138 13.36 -21.22 -7.29
CA GLU A 138 14.82 -21.23 -7.24
C GLU A 138 15.44 -20.69 -8.53
N LYS A 139 14.93 -21.12 -9.70
CA LYS A 139 15.36 -20.58 -11.00
C LYS A 139 15.09 -19.09 -11.15
N VAL A 140 13.97 -18.59 -10.64
CA VAL A 140 13.66 -17.16 -10.67
C VAL A 140 14.63 -16.38 -9.77
N VAL A 141 14.97 -16.92 -8.60
CA VAL A 141 15.96 -16.31 -7.69
C VAL A 141 17.34 -16.22 -8.36
N GLU A 142 17.77 -17.26 -9.08
CA GLU A 142 19.02 -17.27 -9.84
C GLU A 142 19.06 -16.17 -10.92
N VAL A 143 18.02 -16.10 -11.76
CA VAL A 143 17.90 -15.06 -12.80
C VAL A 143 17.88 -13.64 -12.20
N LEU A 144 17.23 -13.46 -11.05
CA LEU A 144 17.23 -12.17 -10.35
C LEU A 144 18.62 -11.81 -9.81
N ALA A 145 19.36 -12.77 -9.28
CA ALA A 145 20.74 -12.56 -8.81
C ALA A 145 21.67 -12.15 -9.97
N GLU A 146 21.55 -12.82 -11.13
CA GLU A 146 22.26 -12.43 -12.35
C GLU A 146 21.88 -11.01 -12.80
N GLY A 147 20.58 -10.70 -12.79
CA GLY A 147 20.07 -9.37 -13.10
C GLY A 147 20.65 -8.28 -12.20
N GLN A 148 20.74 -8.53 -10.89
CA GLN A 148 21.34 -7.59 -9.93
C GLN A 148 22.83 -7.36 -10.20
N ASN A 149 23.58 -8.41 -10.53
CA ASN A 149 24.99 -8.28 -10.88
C ASN A 149 25.18 -7.45 -12.16
N ARG A 150 24.36 -7.70 -13.19
CA ARG A 150 24.39 -6.90 -14.42
C ARG A 150 24.06 -5.42 -14.18
N ILE A 151 23.10 -5.13 -13.30
CA ILE A 151 22.78 -3.74 -12.92
C ILE A 151 23.98 -3.07 -12.26
N LYS A 152 24.65 -3.75 -11.31
CA LYS A 152 25.85 -3.24 -10.66
C LYS A 152 26.99 -2.97 -11.66
N ASP A 153 27.19 -3.85 -12.62
CA ASP A 153 28.20 -3.68 -13.68
C ASP A 153 27.89 -2.50 -14.61
N ILE A 154 26.60 -2.23 -14.89
CA ILE A 154 26.19 -1.06 -15.65
C ILE A 154 26.40 0.21 -14.83
N GLU A 155 26.09 0.18 -13.53
CA GLU A 155 26.30 1.32 -12.63
C GLU A 155 27.77 1.69 -12.48
N THR A 156 28.69 0.71 -12.40
CA THR A 156 30.12 0.98 -12.34
C THR A 156 30.63 1.58 -13.64
N LYS A 157 30.29 1.00 -14.79
CA LYS A 157 30.65 1.53 -16.12
C LYS A 157 30.13 2.95 -16.33
N SER A 158 28.87 3.19 -15.99
CA SER A 158 28.27 4.52 -16.12
C SER A 158 28.96 5.56 -15.23
N LYS A 159 29.39 5.18 -14.00
CA LYS A 159 30.16 6.06 -13.13
C LYS A 159 31.53 6.40 -13.71
N GLU A 160 32.21 5.43 -14.30
CA GLU A 160 33.50 5.61 -14.97
C GLU A 160 33.37 6.58 -16.16
N GLU A 161 32.38 6.36 -17.04
CA GLU A 161 32.10 7.25 -18.18
C GLU A 161 31.74 8.68 -17.72
N ILE A 162 30.91 8.82 -16.68
CA ILE A 162 30.56 10.15 -16.11
C ILE A 162 31.81 10.83 -15.53
N GLN A 163 32.73 10.08 -14.92
CA GLN A 163 33.97 10.63 -14.38
C GLN A 163 34.91 11.10 -15.49
N GLU A 164 35.02 10.35 -16.59
CA GLU A 164 35.79 10.74 -17.78
C GLU A 164 35.24 12.03 -18.39
N ILE A 165 33.93 12.07 -18.69
CA ILE A 165 33.26 13.27 -19.22
C ILE A 165 33.47 14.48 -18.29
N ARG A 166 33.41 14.27 -16.96
CA ARG A 166 33.65 15.35 -15.99
C ARG A 166 35.09 15.86 -16.05
N SER A 167 36.08 15.00 -16.26
CA SER A 167 37.48 15.40 -16.45
C SER A 167 37.63 16.24 -17.71
N ASP A 168 37.02 15.82 -18.81
CA ASP A 168 37.07 16.53 -20.11
C ASP A 168 36.42 17.92 -20.02
N ILE A 169 35.26 18.03 -19.36
CA ILE A 169 34.59 19.32 -19.12
C ILE A 169 35.49 20.26 -18.33
N ASN A 170 36.17 19.75 -17.29
CA ASN A 170 37.10 20.57 -16.50
C ASN A 170 38.31 21.00 -17.33
N GLY A 171 38.90 20.10 -18.13
CA GLY A 171 39.99 20.44 -19.05
C GLY A 171 39.60 21.53 -20.05
N LEU A 172 38.41 21.42 -20.67
CA LEU A 172 37.89 22.43 -21.58
C LEU A 172 37.65 23.78 -20.88
N LYS A 173 37.13 23.75 -19.66
CA LYS A 173 36.91 24.96 -18.86
C LYS A 173 38.22 25.69 -18.56
N ASP A 174 39.27 24.96 -18.25
CA ASP A 174 40.60 25.53 -17.99
C ASP A 174 41.20 26.12 -19.28
N CYS A 175 41.14 25.38 -20.40
CA CYS A 175 41.57 25.89 -21.71
C CYS A 175 40.84 27.18 -22.10
N ILE A 176 39.50 27.19 -22.08
CA ILE A 176 38.69 28.37 -22.39
C ILE A 176 39.00 29.52 -21.43
N GLY A 177 39.14 29.23 -20.13
CA GLY A 177 39.47 30.23 -19.11
C GLY A 177 40.79 30.93 -19.39
N THR A 178 41.84 30.17 -19.76
CA THR A 178 43.14 30.74 -20.11
C THR A 178 43.11 31.56 -21.41
N GLU A 179 42.39 31.09 -22.44
CA GLU A 179 42.26 31.78 -23.72
C GLU A 179 41.52 33.11 -23.57
N VAL A 180 40.33 33.08 -22.94
CA VAL A 180 39.53 34.29 -22.67
C VAL A 180 40.31 35.28 -21.83
N LYS A 181 41.02 34.82 -20.79
CA LYS A 181 41.86 35.69 -19.95
C LYS A 181 42.99 36.34 -20.76
N THR A 182 43.60 35.60 -21.68
CA THR A 182 44.67 36.11 -22.56
C THR A 182 44.10 37.15 -23.53
N GLN A 183 42.96 36.86 -24.18
CA GLN A 183 42.30 37.81 -25.09
C GLN A 183 41.87 39.09 -24.39
N ILE A 184 41.28 38.99 -23.19
CA ILE A 184 40.92 40.15 -22.37
C ILE A 184 42.17 40.97 -22.02
N ASN A 185 43.27 40.32 -21.63
CA ASN A 185 44.51 41.04 -21.30
C ASN A 185 45.09 41.77 -22.52
N ILE A 186 45.07 41.15 -23.70
CA ILE A 186 45.50 41.77 -24.96
C ILE A 186 44.63 42.99 -25.28
N PHE A 187 43.30 42.85 -25.21
CA PHE A 187 42.34 43.93 -25.48
C PHE A 187 42.52 45.10 -24.50
N VAL A 188 42.65 44.81 -23.19
CA VAL A 188 42.85 45.83 -22.15
C VAL A 188 44.20 46.54 -22.32
N GLN A 189 45.28 45.83 -22.65
CA GLN A 189 46.60 46.44 -22.78
C GLN A 189 46.77 47.28 -24.05
N ASN A 190 46.10 46.92 -25.13
CA ASN A 190 46.26 47.61 -26.41
C ASN A 190 45.18 48.67 -26.60
N ASP A 191 43.91 48.28 -26.60
CA ASP A 191 42.83 49.15 -27.06
C ASP A 191 42.48 50.21 -26.01
N ILE A 192 42.33 49.80 -24.75
CA ILE A 192 42.04 50.77 -23.67
C ILE A 192 43.22 51.71 -23.45
N ARG A 193 44.46 51.20 -23.54
CA ARG A 193 45.65 52.04 -23.37
C ARG A 193 45.74 53.11 -24.46
N GLU A 194 45.48 52.76 -25.71
CA GLU A 194 45.49 53.74 -26.81
C GLU A 194 44.31 54.71 -26.71
N MET A 195 43.10 54.24 -26.36
CA MET A 195 41.96 55.13 -26.10
C MET A 195 42.23 56.12 -24.97
N VAL A 196 42.79 55.68 -23.84
CA VAL A 196 43.12 56.55 -22.70
C VAL A 196 44.21 57.55 -23.09
N LYS A 197 45.18 57.16 -23.92
CA LYS A 197 46.18 58.11 -24.45
C LYS A 197 45.53 59.18 -25.34
N GLU A 198 44.61 58.81 -26.22
CA GLU A 198 43.88 59.76 -27.06
C GLU A 198 43.00 60.71 -26.24
N GLU A 199 42.22 60.18 -25.30
CA GLU A 199 41.40 61.00 -24.39
C GLU A 199 42.24 61.92 -23.52
N LEU A 200 43.36 61.44 -22.95
CA LEU A 200 44.27 62.28 -22.18
C LEU A 200 44.90 63.38 -23.06
N ALA A 201 45.18 63.10 -24.34
CA ALA A 201 45.65 64.12 -25.27
C ALA A 201 44.56 65.19 -25.52
N GLN A 202 43.30 64.77 -25.69
CA GLN A 202 42.17 65.69 -25.86
C GLN A 202 41.94 66.52 -24.60
N ILE A 203 41.86 65.91 -23.41
CA ILE A 203 41.69 66.62 -22.13
C ILE A 203 42.85 67.58 -21.89
N LYS A 204 44.09 67.19 -22.20
CA LYS A 204 45.25 68.08 -22.07
C LYS A 204 45.11 69.30 -22.96
N SER A 205 44.57 69.16 -24.17
CA SER A 205 44.24 70.28 -25.05
C SER A 205 43.06 71.12 -24.54
N GLY A 206 42.04 70.46 -23.95
CA GLY A 206 40.84 71.08 -23.41
C GLY A 206 41.08 71.89 -22.13
N ILE A 207 41.86 71.38 -21.17
CA ILE A 207 42.25 72.10 -19.95
C ILE A 207 43.07 73.36 -20.29
N GLN A 208 43.86 73.32 -21.36
CA GLN A 208 44.57 74.49 -21.87
C GLN A 208 43.62 75.57 -22.42
N ALA A 209 42.41 75.19 -22.83
CA ALA A 209 41.36 76.07 -23.35
C ALA A 209 40.30 76.47 -22.31
N GLU A 210 40.00 75.63 -21.31
CA GLU A 210 39.00 75.90 -20.27
C GLU A 210 39.55 76.69 -19.08
N PHE A 211 40.88 76.74 -18.87
CA PHE A 211 41.49 77.65 -17.88
C PHE A 211 41.25 79.15 -18.21
N THR A 212 40.70 79.45 -19.40
CA THR A 212 40.24 80.79 -19.80
C THR A 212 38.75 81.08 -19.57
N THR A 213 37.92 80.12 -19.12
CA THR A 213 36.47 80.33 -19.12
C THR A 213 35.73 79.67 -17.95
N LYS A 214 35.54 80.49 -16.90
CA LYS A 214 34.35 80.59 -16.05
C LYS A 214 34.03 79.48 -15.03
N LEU A 215 34.25 79.84 -13.77
CA LEU A 215 33.53 79.35 -12.58
C LEU A 215 32.07 79.88 -12.54
N GLY A 216 31.13 79.04 -12.11
CA GLY A 216 29.77 79.44 -11.74
C GLY A 216 28.91 78.25 -11.27
N PRO A 217 28.38 78.23 -10.03
CA PRO A 217 27.59 77.11 -9.49
C PRO A 217 26.15 77.52 -9.12
N GLU A 218 25.10 76.79 -9.54
CA GLU A 218 23.76 76.80 -8.92
C GLU A 218 23.04 75.46 -9.17
N HIS A 219 22.70 74.69 -8.13
CA HIS A 219 21.43 74.68 -7.37
C HIS A 219 20.26 73.99 -8.11
N ASN A 220 19.77 72.87 -7.57
CA ASN A 220 18.32 72.66 -7.42
C ASN A 220 17.96 71.53 -6.46
N LYS A 221 17.16 71.91 -5.46
CA LYS A 221 16.46 71.05 -4.49
C LYS A 221 15.10 70.71 -5.08
N THR A 222 14.64 69.46 -4.94
CA THR A 222 13.20 69.15 -4.99
C THR A 222 12.81 68.19 -3.88
N ASP A 223 11.96 68.74 -3.04
CA ASP A 223 11.22 68.22 -1.91
C ASP A 223 9.96 67.48 -2.40
N ASN A 224 9.67 66.29 -1.84
CA ASN A 224 8.33 65.68 -1.75
C ASN A 224 8.42 64.24 -1.21
N GLY A 225 8.40 64.11 0.13
CA GLY A 225 8.68 62.87 0.85
C GLY A 225 7.52 62.26 1.66
N ARG A 226 6.25 62.35 1.24
CA ARG A 226 5.14 61.81 2.07
C ARG A 226 4.12 60.87 1.42
N THR A 227 4.18 60.60 0.11
CA THR A 227 3.31 59.59 -0.55
C THR A 227 4.05 58.28 -0.91
N ARG A 228 5.34 58.18 -0.55
CA ARG A 228 6.18 57.05 -0.93
C ARG A 228 6.03 55.84 0.01
N ASP A 229 5.69 56.07 1.28
CA ASP A 229 5.68 54.99 2.28
C ASP A 229 4.47 54.04 2.17
N ASP A 230 3.26 54.54 1.87
CA ASP A 230 2.08 53.67 1.77
C ASP A 230 2.17 52.68 0.61
N ASN A 231 2.75 53.12 -0.53
CA ASN A 231 3.00 52.25 -1.68
C ASN A 231 4.04 51.16 -1.38
N VAL A 232 5.05 51.47 -0.54
CA VAL A 232 6.08 50.50 -0.15
C VAL A 232 5.51 49.46 0.81
N VAL A 233 4.63 49.87 1.74
CA VAL A 233 3.95 48.93 2.66
C VAL A 233 3.04 47.98 1.88
N GLN A 234 2.22 48.49 0.94
CA GLN A 234 1.33 47.65 0.14
C GLN A 234 2.10 46.67 -0.75
N LEU A 235 3.19 47.12 -1.40
CA LEU A 235 4.05 46.26 -2.21
C LEU A 235 4.67 45.14 -1.35
N ARG A 236 5.12 45.46 -0.13
CA ARG A 236 5.69 44.47 0.79
C ARG A 236 4.66 43.42 1.19
N GLN A 237 3.42 43.82 1.44
CA GLN A 237 2.33 42.89 1.76
C GLN A 237 2.02 41.96 0.59
N ASN A 238 1.92 42.50 -0.64
CA ASN A 238 1.71 41.70 -1.85
C ASN A 238 2.85 40.70 -2.09
N LEU A 239 4.10 41.12 -1.85
CA LEU A 239 5.26 40.23 -1.99
C LEU A 239 5.26 39.11 -0.93
N MET A 240 4.84 39.40 0.30
CA MET A 240 4.68 38.36 1.33
C MET A 240 3.58 37.38 0.97
N GLU A 241 2.45 37.86 0.45
CA GLU A 241 1.34 37.02 0.02
C GLU A 241 1.71 36.14 -1.18
N LEU A 242 2.38 36.69 -2.19
CA LEU A 242 2.83 35.92 -3.36
C LEU A 242 3.79 34.79 -2.96
N LYS A 243 4.71 35.05 -2.03
CA LYS A 243 5.60 34.01 -1.49
C LYS A 243 4.82 32.94 -0.73
N ALA A 244 3.87 33.33 0.11
CA ALA A 244 3.03 32.38 0.83
C ALA A 244 2.17 31.52 -0.13
N ILE A 245 1.67 32.11 -1.22
CA ILE A 245 0.96 31.37 -2.28
C ILE A 245 1.91 30.37 -2.94
N GLU A 246 3.14 30.78 -3.27
CA GLU A 246 4.12 29.90 -3.91
C GLU A 246 4.51 28.71 -3.02
N GLU A 247 4.74 28.94 -1.73
CA GLU A 247 5.03 27.88 -0.75
C GLU A 247 3.85 26.92 -0.57
N LYS A 248 2.60 27.43 -0.61
CA LYS A 248 1.38 26.62 -0.44
C LYS A 248 0.94 25.86 -1.70
N LYS A 249 1.43 26.23 -2.90
CA LYS A 249 1.10 25.53 -4.15
C LYS A 249 1.48 24.05 -4.13
N LEU A 250 2.47 23.68 -3.30
CA LEU A 250 2.94 22.31 -3.14
C LEU A 250 2.26 21.56 -1.98
N ASN A 251 1.21 22.14 -1.39
CA ASN A 251 0.53 21.59 -0.23
C ASN A 251 -0.91 21.17 -0.56
N LEU A 252 -1.33 20.04 -0.01
CA LEU A 252 -2.72 19.61 0.05
C LEU A 252 -3.15 19.42 1.50
N VAL A 253 -4.42 19.69 1.79
CA VAL A 253 -5.04 19.39 3.07
C VAL A 253 -5.99 18.20 2.87
N MET A 254 -5.68 17.09 3.53
CA MET A 254 -6.48 15.87 3.53
C MET A 254 -7.22 15.77 4.85
N PHE A 255 -8.50 15.45 4.80
CA PHE A 255 -9.34 15.39 5.99
C PHE A 255 -9.89 13.98 6.17
N ASN A 256 -10.22 13.64 7.42
CA ASN A 256 -10.69 12.30 7.83
C ASN A 256 -9.69 11.17 7.50
N VAL A 257 -8.40 11.47 7.37
CA VAL A 257 -7.37 10.43 7.30
C VAL A 257 -7.29 9.78 8.69
N PRO A 258 -7.40 8.44 8.80
CA PRO A 258 -7.28 7.74 10.10
C PRO A 258 -6.00 8.16 10.83
N GLU A 259 -6.08 8.43 12.13
CA GLU A 259 -4.90 8.72 12.95
C GLU A 259 -4.31 7.40 13.44
N GLY A 260 -3.01 7.19 13.19
CA GLY A 260 -2.23 6.15 13.84
C GLY A 260 -1.67 6.62 15.19
N ASP A 261 -1.09 5.71 15.96
CA ASP A 261 -0.47 6.04 17.26
C ASP A 261 0.83 6.88 17.11
N THR A 262 1.37 6.99 15.90
CA THR A 262 2.59 7.75 15.56
C THR A 262 2.40 8.59 14.29
N GLU A 263 3.25 9.59 14.03
CA GLU A 263 3.12 10.49 12.87
C GLU A 263 3.79 9.98 11.57
N GLU A 264 4.91 9.26 11.66
CA GLU A 264 5.55 8.61 10.51
C GLU A 264 4.62 7.70 9.67
N PRO A 265 3.67 6.91 10.23
CA PRO A 265 2.77 6.08 9.44
C PRO A 265 1.80 6.89 8.58
N ASP A 266 1.54 8.17 8.86
CA ASP A 266 0.64 8.97 8.03
C ASP A 266 1.18 9.13 6.60
N LYS A 267 2.49 9.34 6.48
CA LYS A 267 3.16 9.50 5.18
C LYS A 267 3.01 8.27 4.31
N ASP A 268 3.26 7.10 4.87
CA ASP A 268 3.17 5.83 4.14
C ASP A 268 1.71 5.40 3.91
N ALA A 269 0.82 5.64 4.87
CA ALA A 269 -0.61 5.38 4.71
C ALA A 269 -1.20 6.22 3.57
N ILE A 270 -0.87 7.52 3.50
CA ILE A 270 -1.32 8.40 2.41
C ILE A 270 -0.71 7.98 1.07
N LYS A 271 0.57 7.62 1.03
CA LYS A 271 1.22 7.09 -0.20
C LYS A 271 0.53 5.82 -0.69
N ASN A 272 0.24 4.88 0.21
CA ASN A 272 -0.43 3.63 -0.14
C ASN A 272 -1.85 3.88 -0.60
N MET A 273 -2.61 4.75 0.08
CA MET A 273 -3.95 5.14 -0.35
C MET A 273 -3.95 5.75 -1.76
N ILE A 274 -3.04 6.69 -2.05
CA ILE A 274 -2.92 7.31 -3.38
C ILE A 274 -2.54 6.25 -4.44
N ARG A 275 -1.62 5.35 -4.11
CA ARG A 275 -1.20 4.27 -5.02
C ARG A 275 -2.34 3.29 -5.31
N GLU A 276 -3.10 2.91 -4.29
CA GLU A 276 -4.18 1.93 -4.41
C GLU A 276 -5.40 2.50 -5.12
N GLU A 277 -5.85 3.70 -4.73
CA GLU A 277 -7.08 4.31 -5.23
C GLU A 277 -6.87 5.03 -6.57
N PHE A 278 -5.74 5.72 -6.74
CA PHE A 278 -5.51 6.55 -7.93
C PHE A 278 -4.60 5.86 -8.96
N LYS A 279 -3.90 4.79 -8.57
CA LYS A 279 -2.87 4.12 -9.40
C LYS A 279 -1.77 5.09 -9.85
N VAL A 280 -1.43 6.04 -8.98
CA VAL A 280 -0.37 7.04 -9.19
C VAL A 280 0.71 6.86 -8.14
N ILE A 281 1.97 6.97 -8.55
CA ILE A 281 3.11 7.04 -7.64
C ILE A 281 3.41 8.50 -7.41
N VAL A 282 3.46 8.92 -6.15
CA VAL A 282 3.71 10.30 -5.74
C VAL A 282 4.87 10.37 -4.76
N ASN A 283 5.58 11.49 -4.74
CA ASN A 283 6.66 11.74 -3.80
C ASN A 283 6.27 12.79 -2.76
N ILE A 284 5.81 12.29 -1.61
CA ILE A 284 5.48 13.13 -0.45
C ILE A 284 6.78 13.48 0.29
N THR A 285 7.02 14.78 0.46
CA THR A 285 8.18 15.29 1.21
C THR A 285 7.90 15.28 2.71
N GLU A 286 6.76 15.82 3.12
CA GLU A 286 6.40 16.03 4.53
C GLU A 286 4.89 15.82 4.76
N THR A 287 4.52 15.35 5.94
CA THR A 287 3.13 15.26 6.42
C THR A 287 3.02 15.82 7.82
N VAL A 288 2.05 16.71 8.06
CA VAL A 288 1.85 17.38 9.35
C VAL A 288 0.36 17.40 9.70
N ARG A 289 -0.02 16.91 10.88
CA ARG A 289 -1.41 17.02 11.37
C ARG A 289 -1.70 18.44 11.87
N LEU A 290 -2.78 19.03 11.40
CA LEU A 290 -3.23 20.37 11.77
C LEU A 290 -4.12 20.29 13.02
N GLY A 291 -3.69 20.98 14.08
CA GLY A 291 -4.43 21.11 15.34
C GLY A 291 -3.85 20.30 16.50
N ASN A 292 -4.25 20.68 17.72
CA ASN A 292 -3.69 20.11 18.95
C ASN A 292 -4.13 18.65 19.13
N ASN A 293 -3.17 17.78 19.47
CA ASN A 293 -3.45 16.40 19.84
C ASN A 293 -4.25 16.39 21.14
N THR A 294 -5.57 16.24 21.02
CA THR A 294 -6.49 16.16 22.16
C THR A 294 -7.01 14.74 22.19
N ASN A 295 -6.28 13.89 22.91
CA ASN A 295 -6.49 12.44 22.99
C ASN A 295 -7.85 12.12 23.64
N THR A 296 -8.91 12.23 22.85
CA THR A 296 -10.29 11.99 23.27
C THR A 296 -10.92 11.04 22.25
N LEU A 297 -11.32 9.87 22.73
CA LEU A 297 -11.76 8.68 21.98
C LEU A 297 -12.93 8.88 21.00
N ASN A 298 -13.51 10.08 20.88
CA ASN A 298 -14.69 10.37 20.05
C ASN A 298 -14.55 11.62 19.18
N ARG A 299 -13.33 12.09 18.87
CA ARG A 299 -13.14 13.24 17.98
C ARG A 299 -12.95 12.84 16.53
N LYS A 300 -13.42 13.71 15.63
CA LYS A 300 -13.14 13.61 14.19
C LYS A 300 -11.62 13.68 13.97
N PRO A 301 -11.06 12.88 13.05
CA PRO A 301 -9.63 12.93 12.76
C PRO A 301 -9.17 14.33 12.34
N ARG A 302 -8.00 14.73 12.80
CA ARG A 302 -7.37 16.01 12.47
C ARG A 302 -7.03 16.06 10.98
N PRO A 303 -7.20 17.22 10.32
CA PRO A 303 -6.74 17.40 8.95
C PRO A 303 -5.23 17.20 8.87
N THR A 304 -4.75 16.59 7.79
CA THR A 304 -3.33 16.38 7.50
C THR A 304 -2.91 17.29 6.36
N LEU A 305 -1.93 18.15 6.61
CA LEU A 305 -1.20 18.88 5.59
C LEU A 305 -0.18 17.93 4.96
N VAL A 306 -0.18 17.84 3.64
CA VAL A 306 0.69 16.95 2.86
C VAL A 306 1.46 17.80 1.86
N LYS A 307 2.79 17.77 1.92
CA LYS A 307 3.67 18.46 0.98
C LYS A 307 4.19 17.51 -0.08
N PHE A 308 4.13 17.94 -1.34
CA PHE A 308 4.64 17.20 -2.50
C PHE A 308 5.92 17.85 -3.02
N ASP A 309 6.67 17.13 -3.84
CA ASP A 309 7.83 17.69 -4.54
C ASP A 309 7.45 18.39 -5.87
N SER A 310 6.27 18.09 -6.42
CA SER A 310 5.88 18.49 -7.76
C SER A 310 4.42 18.96 -7.85
N LEU A 311 4.22 20.10 -8.53
CA LEU A 311 2.90 20.65 -8.82
C LEU A 311 2.08 19.74 -9.75
N ALA A 312 2.74 18.95 -10.60
CA ALA A 312 2.07 18.03 -11.52
C ALA A 312 1.36 16.91 -10.75
N GLU A 313 2.01 16.37 -9.71
CA GLU A 313 1.44 15.34 -8.84
C GLU A 313 0.21 15.86 -8.11
N ILE A 314 0.25 17.09 -7.58
CA ILE A 314 -0.88 17.72 -6.90
C ILE A 314 -2.09 17.85 -7.81
N LYS A 315 -1.88 18.33 -9.04
CA LYS A 315 -2.97 18.46 -10.02
C LYS A 315 -3.58 17.10 -10.35
N GLN A 316 -2.75 16.07 -10.47
CA GLN A 316 -3.20 14.70 -10.72
C GLN A 316 -4.00 14.13 -9.54
N VAL A 317 -3.50 14.30 -8.32
CA VAL A 317 -4.18 13.86 -7.09
C VAL A 317 -5.52 14.59 -6.93
N LEU A 318 -5.56 15.91 -7.12
CA LEU A 318 -6.80 16.70 -7.04
C LEU A 318 -7.83 16.27 -8.09
N ALA A 319 -7.40 15.99 -9.33
CA ALA A 319 -8.30 15.50 -10.37
C ALA A 319 -8.93 14.15 -10.02
N MET A 320 -8.17 13.26 -9.38
CA MET A 320 -8.62 11.92 -8.98
C MET A 320 -9.36 11.91 -7.63
N ALA A 321 -9.22 12.94 -6.79
CA ALA A 321 -9.80 13.01 -5.44
C ALA A 321 -11.33 12.82 -5.41
N THR A 322 -12.03 13.17 -6.50
CA THR A 322 -13.48 12.95 -6.64
C THR A 322 -13.88 11.47 -6.62
N LYS A 323 -12.96 10.57 -7.01
CA LYS A 323 -13.18 9.12 -7.01
C LYS A 323 -13.20 8.51 -5.61
N LEU A 324 -12.56 9.14 -4.62
CA LEU A 324 -12.50 8.62 -3.24
C LEU A 324 -13.89 8.38 -2.67
N ARG A 325 -14.88 9.23 -2.99
CA ARG A 325 -16.28 9.08 -2.55
C ARG A 325 -16.93 7.77 -2.99
N HIS A 326 -16.38 7.12 -4.01
CA HIS A 326 -16.86 5.86 -4.57
C HIS A 326 -15.83 4.73 -4.42
N SER A 327 -14.84 4.91 -3.54
CA SER A 327 -13.87 3.86 -3.21
C SER A 327 -14.59 2.63 -2.65
N SER A 328 -14.09 1.45 -3.00
CA SER A 328 -14.52 0.20 -2.37
C SER A 328 -14.08 0.08 -0.90
N ASN A 329 -13.13 0.92 -0.47
CA ASN A 329 -12.69 0.98 0.92
C ASN A 329 -13.54 1.99 1.70
N ASP A 330 -14.29 1.48 2.69
CA ASP A 330 -15.18 2.28 3.54
C ASP A 330 -14.44 3.37 4.34
N ILE A 331 -13.14 3.22 4.54
CA ILE A 331 -12.32 4.22 5.23
C ILE A 331 -12.04 5.40 4.28
N TYR A 332 -11.69 5.10 3.03
CA TYR A 332 -11.28 6.11 2.04
C TYR A 332 -12.48 6.90 1.49
N ASN A 333 -13.69 6.33 1.56
CA ASN A 333 -14.91 7.02 1.15
C ASN A 333 -15.22 8.30 1.97
N GLN A 334 -14.65 8.39 3.19
CA GLN A 334 -14.82 9.53 4.08
C GLN A 334 -13.74 10.59 3.91
N VAL A 335 -12.65 10.25 3.20
CA VAL A 335 -11.50 11.14 2.99
C VAL A 335 -11.84 12.18 1.93
N TYR A 336 -11.53 13.44 2.23
CA TYR A 336 -11.65 14.53 1.27
C TYR A 336 -10.35 15.33 1.19
N ILE A 337 -10.01 15.76 -0.02
CA ILE A 337 -8.76 16.45 -0.34
C ILE A 337 -9.10 17.86 -0.85
N ARG A 338 -8.41 18.88 -0.33
CA ARG A 338 -8.51 20.26 -0.79
C ARG A 338 -7.13 20.88 -0.99
N PRO A 339 -6.98 21.87 -1.88
CA PRO A 339 -5.77 22.69 -1.94
C PRO A 339 -5.58 23.49 -0.65
N ASP A 340 -4.33 23.69 -0.24
CA ASP A 340 -3.99 24.61 0.86
C ASP A 340 -4.02 26.05 0.33
N LEU A 341 -5.05 26.79 0.72
CA LEU A 341 -5.26 28.17 0.27
C LEU A 341 -4.83 29.18 1.36
N THR A 342 -4.41 30.37 0.96
CA THR A 342 -4.24 31.50 1.89
C THR A 342 -5.60 31.98 2.42
N LYS A 343 -5.62 32.75 3.52
CA LYS A 343 -6.88 33.31 4.04
C LYS A 343 -7.62 34.16 3.00
N ALA A 344 -6.88 35.01 2.28
CA ALA A 344 -7.43 35.82 1.20
C ALA A 344 -8.05 34.95 0.09
N GLN A 345 -7.40 33.83 -0.27
CA GLN A 345 -7.95 32.88 -1.26
C GLN A 345 -9.14 32.05 -0.74
N GLN A 346 -9.35 31.95 0.57
CA GLN A 346 -10.51 31.24 1.14
C GLN A 346 -11.76 32.12 1.23
N GLU A 347 -11.57 33.45 1.30
CA GLU A 347 -12.64 34.44 1.35
C GLU A 347 -13.24 34.75 -0.04
N HIS A 348 -12.51 34.43 -1.11
CA HIS A 348 -12.93 34.48 -2.51
C HIS A 348 -13.47 33.12 -2.98
#